data_AF-A0AAC8ZNN3-F1
#
_entry.id   AF-A0AAC8ZNN3-F1
#
_cell.length_a   1.000
_cell.length_b   1.000
_cell.length_c   1.000
_cell.angle_alpha   90.00
_cell.angle_beta   90.00
_cell.angle_gamma   90.00
#
_symmetry.space_group_name_H-M   'P 1'
#
loop_
_entity.id
_entity.type
_entity.pdbx_description
1 polymer ?
#
loop_
_entity_poly.entity_id
_entity_poly.type
_entity_poly.pdbx_seq_one_letter_code
_entity_poly.pdbx_strand_id
1 'polypeptide(L)'
;MDLTLISLFCVIDDFCQELLPQWNAILLEDTNKKRNKPSQMSTSEIMTIMIYFHKSNYRNFKMYYLHVIKASMVKYFPNSVSYNRSPSVI
;
A
#
# COMPACT_ATOMS: atom_id res chain seq x y z
N MET A 1 5.33 0.18 -19.57
CA MET A 1 5.62 -0.02 -18.14
C MET A 1 4.67 0.81 -17.25
N ASP A 2 4.31 2.04 -17.65
CA ASP A 2 3.38 2.88 -16.88
C ASP A 2 1.92 2.41 -16.94
N LEU A 3 1.44 2.01 -18.12
CA LEU A 3 0.04 1.58 -18.31
C LEU A 3 -0.32 0.35 -17.46
N THR A 4 0.63 -0.57 -17.24
CA THR A 4 0.43 -1.78 -16.45
C THR A 4 0.35 -1.52 -14.94
N LEU A 5 1.05 -0.50 -14.45
CA LEU A 5 0.97 -0.08 -13.05
C LEU A 5 -0.36 0.63 -12.79
N ILE A 6 -0.75 1.54 -13.68
CA ILE A 6 -2.01 2.29 -13.58
C ILE A 6 -3.20 1.34 -13.67
N SER A 7 -3.20 0.41 -14.62
CA SER A 7 -4.30 -0.58 -14.74
C SER A 7 -4.41 -1.46 -13.50
N LEU A 8 -3.27 -1.88 -12.94
CA LEU A 8 -3.24 -2.66 -11.71
C LEU A 8 -3.79 -1.85 -10.53
N PHE A 9 -3.36 -0.59 -10.41
CA PHE A 9 -3.83 0.31 -9.37
C PHE A 9 -5.35 0.50 -9.44
N CYS A 10 -5.91 0.76 -10.63
CA CYS A 10 -7.37 0.92 -10.79
C CYS A 10 -8.12 -0.33 -10.29
N VAL A 11 -7.71 -1.53 -10.70
CA VAL A 11 -8.35 -2.78 -10.26
C VAL A 11 -8.26 -2.95 -8.74
N ILE A 12 -7.12 -2.61 -8.14
CA ILE A 12 -6.92 -2.70 -6.69
C ILE A 12 -7.74 -1.64 -5.95
N ASP A 13 -7.85 -0.44 -6.51
CA ASP A 13 -8.61 0.64 -5.90
C ASP A 13 -10.11 0.32 -5.88
N ASP A 14 -10.67 -0.14 -7.01
CA ASP A 14 -12.05 -0.61 -7.10
C ASP A 14 -12.32 -1.74 -6.08
N PHE A 15 -11.41 -2.71 -6.00
CA PHE A 15 -11.48 -3.79 -5.00
C PHE A 15 -11.44 -3.26 -3.55
N CYS A 16 -10.56 -2.30 -3.26
CA CYS A 16 -10.46 -1.71 -1.92
C CYS A 16 -11.71 -0.93 -1.55
N GLN A 17 -12.32 -0.21 -2.49
CA GLN A 17 -13.55 0.56 -2.27
C GLN A 17 -14.72 -0.36 -1.89
N GLU A 18 -14.80 -1.56 -2.46
CA GLU A 18 -15.83 -2.54 -2.13
C GLU A 18 -15.53 -3.33 -0.85
N LEU A 19 -14.27 -3.76 -0.66
CA LEU A 19 -13.89 -4.65 0.43
C LEU A 19 -13.71 -3.91 1.78
N LEU A 20 -13.07 -2.75 1.79
CA LEU A 20 -12.70 -2.07 3.04
C LEU A 20 -13.91 -1.71 3.93
N PRO A 21 -15.04 -1.21 3.38
CA PRO A 21 -16.23 -0.95 4.21
C PRO A 21 -16.75 -2.21 4.88
N GLN A 22 -16.80 -3.33 4.15
CA GLN A 22 -17.28 -4.61 4.67
C GLN A 22 -16.31 -5.18 5.73
N TRP A 23 -15.01 -5.10 5.47
CA TRP A 23 -13.98 -5.52 6.41
C TRP A 23 -14.05 -4.72 7.71
N ASN A 24 -14.19 -3.40 7.61
CA ASN A 24 -14.34 -2.51 8.76
C ASN A 24 -15.61 -2.79 9.57
N ALA A 25 -16.69 -3.25 8.94
CA ALA A 25 -17.93 -3.61 9.62
C ALA A 25 -17.81 -4.92 10.44
N ILE A 26 -16.88 -5.81 10.10
CA ILE A 26 -16.69 -7.11 10.76
C ILE A 26 -15.57 -7.04 11.82
N LEU A 27 -14.72 -6.01 11.77
CA LEU A 27 -13.66 -5.78 12.75
C LEU A 27 -14.25 -5.63 14.15
N LEU A 28 -13.75 -6.45 15.09
CA LEU A 28 -14.09 -6.34 16.50
C LEU A 28 -13.63 -4.98 17.03
N GLU A 29 -14.46 -4.34 17.86
CA GLU A 29 -14.07 -3.10 18.54
C GLU A 29 -12.86 -3.37 19.44
N ASP A 30 -11.73 -2.74 19.10
CA ASP A 30 -10.56 -2.73 19.98
C ASP A 30 -10.88 -1.81 21.18
N THR A 31 -11.04 -2.41 22.37
CA THR A 31 -11.34 -1.68 23.61
C THR A 31 -10.21 -0.76 24.05
N ASN A 32 -9.02 -0.89 23.44
CA ASN A 32 -7.93 0.05 23.60
C ASN A 32 -8.10 1.21 22.61
N LYS A 33 -8.31 2.44 23.13
CA LYS A 33 -8.29 3.68 22.32
C LYS A 33 -6.93 3.84 21.64
N LYS A 34 -6.78 3.26 20.45
CA LYS A 34 -5.65 3.50 19.56
C LYS A 34 -5.92 4.77 18.75
N ARG A 35 -4.86 5.54 18.52
CA ARG A 35 -4.93 6.74 17.69
C ARG A 35 -5.27 6.35 16.25
N ASN A 36 -6.51 6.58 15.83
CA ASN A 36 -6.94 6.37 14.46
C ASN A 36 -6.52 7.58 13.60
N LYS A 37 -5.23 7.67 13.24
CA LYS A 37 -4.73 8.69 12.31
C LYS A 37 -4.66 8.09 10.91
N PRO A 38 -5.31 8.68 9.90
CA PRO A 38 -5.19 8.19 8.54
C PRO A 38 -3.72 8.20 8.11
N SER A 39 -3.29 7.09 7.50
CA SER A 39 -1.98 6.99 6.84
C SER A 39 -1.91 8.01 5.70
N GLN A 40 -0.72 8.51 5.39
CA GLN A 40 -0.51 9.36 4.21
C GLN A 40 -0.62 8.58 2.89
N MET A 41 -0.53 7.25 2.97
CA MET A 41 -0.70 6.34 1.85
C MET A 41 -1.96 5.50 2.09
N SER A 42 -2.81 5.45 1.07
CA SER A 42 -4.03 4.65 1.05
C SER A 42 -3.73 3.14 1.05
N THR A 43 -4.73 2.34 1.43
CA THR A 43 -4.60 0.88 1.41
C THR A 43 -4.39 0.34 0.01
N SER A 44 -5.03 0.92 -1.00
CA SER A 44 -4.88 0.52 -2.41
C SER A 44 -3.46 0.79 -2.93
N GLU A 45 -2.85 1.92 -2.58
CA GLU A 45 -1.43 2.20 -2.88
C GLU A 45 -0.50 1.17 -2.23
N ILE A 46 -0.71 0.84 -0.95
CA ILE A 46 0.10 -0.14 -0.23
C ILE A 46 -0.02 -1.53 -0.87
N MET A 47 -1.25 -1.98 -1.15
CA MET A 47 -1.50 -3.26 -1.83
C MET A 47 -0.85 -3.30 -3.21
N THR A 48 -0.93 -2.21 -3.98
CA THR A 48 -0.30 -2.10 -5.29
C THR A 48 1.21 -2.27 -5.18
N ILE A 49 1.85 -1.58 -4.23
CA ILE A 49 3.29 -1.71 -3.97
C ILE A 49 3.67 -3.15 -3.62
N MET A 50 2.87 -3.84 -2.80
CA MET A 50 3.13 -5.23 -2.41
C MET A 50 2.98 -6.21 -3.58
N ILE A 51 1.90 -6.10 -4.36
CA ILE A 51 1.70 -6.96 -5.53
C ILE A 51 2.83 -6.74 -6.54
N TYR A 52 3.22 -5.49 -6.76
CA TYR A 52 4.31 -5.16 -7.68
C TYR A 52 5.67 -5.65 -7.15
N PHE A 53 5.88 -5.62 -5.84
CA PHE A 53 7.04 -6.25 -5.21
C PHE A 53 7.09 -7.75 -5.46
N HIS A 54 5.97 -8.47 -5.31
CA HIS A 54 5.91 -9.91 -5.57
C HIS A 54 6.20 -10.27 -7.04
N LYS A 55 5.83 -9.39 -7.97
CA LYS A 55 6.20 -9.52 -9.38
C LYS A 55 7.64 -9.10 -9.68
N SER A 56 8.27 -8.38 -8.77
CA SER A 56 9.67 -7.99 -8.90
C SER A 56 10.60 -9.13 -8.50
N ASN A 57 11.79 -9.18 -9.09
CA ASN A 57 12.81 -10.16 -8.70
C ASN A 57 13.58 -9.76 -7.42
N TYR A 58 13.07 -8.79 -6.66
CA TYR A 58 13.71 -8.38 -5.41
C TYR A 58 13.42 -9.37 -4.30
N ARG A 59 14.48 -9.88 -3.67
CA ARG A 59 14.36 -10.76 -2.48
C ARG A 59 14.04 -9.98 -1.20
N ASN A 60 14.42 -8.71 -1.13
CA ASN A 60 14.29 -7.89 0.07
C ASN A 60 13.36 -6.70 -0.18
N PHE A 61 12.23 -6.66 0.53
CA PHE A 61 11.22 -5.61 0.41
C PHE A 61 11.79 -4.23 0.76
N LYS A 62 12.70 -4.13 1.74
CA LYS A 62 13.34 -2.86 2.10
C LYS A 62 14.14 -2.28 0.94
N MET A 63 14.91 -3.12 0.27
CA MET A 63 15.71 -2.69 -0.88
C MET A 63 14.81 -2.29 -2.04
N TYR A 64 13.78 -3.07 -2.33
CA TYR A 64 12.78 -2.72 -3.33
C TYR A 64 12.11 -1.38 -3.03
N TYR A 65 11.63 -1.18 -1.81
CA TYR A 65 10.93 0.03 -1.41
C TYR A 65 11.82 1.27 -1.53
N LEU A 66 13.08 1.19 -1.07
CA LEU A 66 14.00 2.32 -1.10
C LEU A 66 14.50 2.64 -2.52
N HIS A 67 14.79 1.62 -3.34
CA HIS A 67 15.40 1.82 -4.66
C HIS A 67 14.40 1.92 -5.80
N VAL A 68 13.20 1.36 -5.67
CA VAL A 68 12.18 1.40 -6.72
C VAL A 68 11.10 2.40 -6.37
N ILE A 69 10.43 2.24 -5.23
CA ILE A 69 9.30 3.10 -4.86
C ILE A 69 9.76 4.52 -4.56
N LYS A 70 10.74 4.67 -3.67
CA LYS A 70 11.26 5.97 -3.20
C LYS A 70 12.19 6.69 -4.17
N ALA A 71 12.78 5.98 -5.13
CA ALA A 71 13.72 6.60 -6.08
C ALA A 71 13.13 6.74 -7.49
N SER A 72 12.55 5.66 -8.05
CA SER A 72 12.08 5.65 -9.44
C SER A 72 10.58 5.92 -9.60
N MET A 73 9.75 5.54 -8.62
CA MET A 73 8.28 5.64 -8.72
C MET A 73 7.68 6.79 -7.89
N VAL A 74 8.49 7.77 -7.50
CA VAL A 74 8.03 8.94 -6.71
C VAL A 74 6.89 9.69 -7.40
N LYS A 75 6.88 9.73 -8.73
CA LYS A 75 5.78 10.33 -9.50
C LYS A 75 4.44 9.64 -9.27
N TYR A 76 4.44 8.32 -9.08
CA TYR A 76 3.24 7.51 -8.86
C TYR A 76 2.87 7.42 -7.38
N PHE A 77 3.85 7.48 -6.49
CA PHE A 77 3.65 7.43 -5.03
C PHE A 77 4.28 8.67 -4.35
N PRO A 78 3.77 9.87 -4.63
CA PRO A 78 4.36 11.12 -4.14
C PRO A 78 4.32 11.20 -2.60
N ASN A 79 3.30 10.62 -1.99
CA ASN A 79 3.12 10.58 -0.53
C ASN A 79 3.71 9.32 0.10
N SER A 80 4.73 8.71 -0.53
CA SER A 80 5.33 7.49 0.01
C SER A 80 5.94 7.70 1.39
N VAL A 81 5.41 6.98 2.38
CA VAL A 81 5.89 7.01 3.77
C VAL A 81 7.34 6.52 3.88
N SER A 82 8.05 6.83 4.95
CA SER A 82 9.37 6.23 5.16
C SER A 82 9.23 4.71 5.33
N TYR A 83 10.23 3.90 4.94
CA TYR A 83 10.16 2.45 5.09
C TYR A 83 9.79 2.03 6.53
N ASN A 84 10.37 2.70 7.54
CA ASN A 84 10.09 2.45 8.96
C ASN A 84 8.68 2.86 9.40
N ARG A 85 7.91 3.54 8.55
CA ARG A 85 6.51 3.93 8.74
C ARG A 85 5.56 3.33 7.70
N SER A 86 6.09 2.61 6.71
CA SER A 86 5.29 1.70 5.92
C SER A 86 4.76 0.67 6.91
N PRO A 87 3.46 0.36 6.92
CA PRO A 87 2.99 -0.74 7.73
C PRO A 87 3.74 -1.97 7.23
N SER A 88 4.69 -2.44 8.04
CA SER A 88 4.93 -3.87 8.15
C SER A 88 3.54 -4.45 8.35
N VAL A 89 3.01 -5.09 7.32
CA VAL A 89 1.74 -5.76 7.40
C VAL A 89 1.87 -6.78 8.53
N ILE A 90 0.87 -6.73 9.42
CA ILE A 90 0.66 -7.44 10.69
C ILE A 90 1.08 -6.63 11.92
#